data_AF-A0A108AKM4-F1
#
_entry.id   AF-A0A108AKM4-F1
#
_cell.length_a   1.000
_cell.length_b   1.000
_cell.length_c   1.000
_cell.angle_alpha   90.00
_cell.angle_beta   90.00
_cell.angle_gamma   90.00
#
_symmetry.space_group_name_H-M   'P 1'
#
loop_
_entity.id
_entity.type
_entity.pdbx_description
1 polymer ?
#
loop_
_entity_poly.entity_id
_entity_poly.type
_entity_poly.pdbx_seq_one_letter_code
_entity_poly.pdbx_strand_id
1 'polypeptide(L)'
;MAELLLINVEEGARDDEIGAFLKRHGFPLFDSIERVPAGIGDPITLLRFGTLSSVALYDLRARIDHISWKGRSIRAHILPDRMN
;
A
#
# COMPACT_ATOMS: atom_id res chain seq x y z
N MET A 1 7.47 7.10 -11.33
CA MET A 1 7.43 6.12 -10.23
C MET A 1 6.20 6.44 -9.41
N ALA A 2 5.61 5.47 -8.73
CA ALA A 2 4.45 5.71 -7.87
C ALA A 2 4.66 5.06 -6.50
N GLU A 3 4.23 5.76 -5.46
CA GLU A 3 4.39 5.32 -4.07
C GLU A 3 3.01 5.22 -3.42
N LEU A 4 2.76 4.10 -2.73
CA LEU A 4 1.51 3.80 -2.04
C LEU A 4 1.77 3.56 -0.56
N LEU A 5 1.11 4.35 0.28
CA LEU A 5 1.05 4.12 1.71
C LEU A 5 -0.20 3.31 2.04
N LEU A 6 -0.01 2.15 2.65
CA LEU A 6 -1.06 1.40 3.32
C LEU A 6 -0.99 1.68 4.81
N ILE A 7 -2.08 2.18 5.37
CA ILE A 7 -2.21 2.52 6.79
C ILE A 7 -3.06 1.45 7.46
N ASN A 8 -2.74 1.15 8.72
CA ASN A 8 -3.40 0.13 9.54
C ASN A 8 -3.13 -1.31 9.05
N VAL A 9 -2.02 -1.50 8.35
CA VAL A 9 -1.52 -2.83 7.98
C VAL A 9 -0.94 -3.48 9.22
N GLU A 10 -1.40 -4.68 9.55
CA GLU A 10 -0.86 -5.46 10.66
C GLU A 10 0.68 -5.58 10.58
N GLU A 11 1.41 -5.22 11.65
CA GLU A 11 2.88 -5.25 11.65
C GLU A 11 3.47 -6.65 11.38
N GLY A 12 2.72 -7.69 11.79
CA GLY A 12 3.04 -9.09 11.54
C GLY A 12 2.69 -9.58 10.13
N ALA A 13 2.02 -8.77 9.30
CA ALA A 13 1.72 -9.15 7.92
C ALA A 13 3.02 -9.39 7.15
N ARG A 14 3.14 -10.55 6.52
CA ARG A 14 4.31 -10.87 5.68
C ARG A 14 4.22 -10.15 4.35
N ASP A 15 5.37 -9.88 3.75
CA ASP A 15 5.45 -9.24 2.43
C ASP A 15 4.70 -10.05 1.36
N ASP A 16 4.77 -11.39 1.47
CA ASP A 16 4.03 -12.32 0.62
C ASP A 16 2.50 -12.14 0.73
N GLU A 17 1.99 -11.91 1.94
CA GLU A 17 0.56 -11.73 2.20
C GLU A 17 0.07 -10.37 1.67
N ILE A 18 0.87 -9.33 1.86
CA ILE A 18 0.60 -7.99 1.34
C ILE A 18 0.61 -8.05 -0.20
N GLY A 19 1.60 -8.71 -0.79
CA GLY A 19 1.66 -8.94 -2.24
C GLY A 19 0.46 -9.73 -2.76
N ALA A 20 0.04 -10.79 -2.07
CA ALA A 20 -1.14 -11.57 -2.44
C ALA A 20 -2.42 -10.74 -2.35
N PHE A 21 -2.58 -9.94 -1.29
CA PHE A 21 -3.70 -9.02 -1.11
C PHE A 21 -3.76 -8.01 -2.27
N LEU A 22 -2.66 -7.31 -2.54
CA LEU A 22 -2.54 -6.35 -3.64
C LEU A 22 -2.88 -7.01 -4.99
N LYS A 23 -2.31 -8.18 -5.28
CA LYS A 23 -2.56 -8.93 -6.51
C LYS A 23 -4.03 -9.32 -6.67
N ARG A 24 -4.71 -9.70 -5.58
CA ARG A 24 -6.16 -9.98 -5.59
C ARG A 24 -7.00 -8.76 -5.94
N HIS A 25 -6.51 -7.56 -5.66
CA HIS A 25 -7.16 -6.29 -5.99
C HIS A 25 -6.70 -5.69 -7.33
N GLY A 26 -5.87 -6.41 -8.09
CA GLY A 26 -5.41 -6.01 -9.42
C GLY A 26 -4.13 -5.17 -9.44
N PHE A 27 -3.45 -5.02 -8.29
CA PHE A 27 -2.14 -4.39 -8.26
C PHE A 27 -1.06 -5.32 -8.83
N PRO A 28 -0.05 -4.76 -9.52
CA PRO A 28 1.14 -5.50 -9.90
C PRO A 28 2.03 -5.79 -8.68
N LEU A 29 3.11 -6.52 -8.92
CA LEU A 29 4.16 -6.71 -7.92
C LEU A 29 4.81 -5.36 -7.61
N PHE A 30 5.00 -5.06 -6.32
CA PHE A 30 5.76 -3.90 -5.88
C PHE A 30 7.26 -4.16 -6.05
N ASP A 31 8.02 -3.11 -6.34
CA ASP A 31 9.48 -3.19 -6.48
C ASP A 31 10.16 -3.22 -5.12
N SER A 32 9.64 -2.44 -4.17
CA SER A 32 10.14 -2.37 -2.80
C SER A 32 9.01 -2.16 -1.80
N ILE A 33 9.19 -2.70 -0.60
CA ILE A 33 8.30 -2.51 0.55
C ILE A 33 9.10 -2.00 1.75
N GLU A 34 8.53 -1.04 2.45
CA GLU A 34 9.12 -0.42 3.63
C GLU A 34 8.06 -0.30 4.71
N ARG A 35 8.31 -0.92 5.88
CA ARG A 35 7.37 -0.87 7.01
C ARG A 35 7.83 0.22 7.96
N VAL A 36 6.95 1.17 8.21
CA VAL A 36 7.18 2.27 9.13
C VAL A 36 6.40 1.95 10.42
N PRO A 37 7.08 1.56 11.51
CA PRO A 37 6.43 1.31 12.78
C PRO A 37 5.85 2.63 13.29
N ALA A 38 4.53 2.66 13.46
CA ALA A 38 3.86 3.82 14.00
C ALA A 38 3.85 3.68 15.52
N GLY A 39 4.89 4.17 16.19
CA GLY A 39 5.10 3.93 17.62
C GLY A 39 3.84 4.15 18.49
N ILE A 40 3.10 5.24 18.29
CA ILE A 40 1.82 5.53 18.96
C ILE A 40 0.73 5.81 17.91
N GLY A 41 0.69 5.01 16.84
CA GLY A 41 -0.24 5.21 15.73
C GLY A 41 -0.56 3.93 14.96
N ASP A 42 -1.26 4.09 13.83
CA ASP A 42 -1.55 2.97 12.95
C ASP A 42 -0.30 2.59 12.15
N PRO A 43 0.17 1.33 12.19
CA PRO A 43 1.32 0.88 11.42
C PRO A 43 1.14 1.19 9.93
N ILE A 44 2.23 1.65 9.30
CA ILE A 44 2.20 2.12 7.92
C ILE A 44 3.16 1.27 7.10
N THR A 45 2.74 0.90 5.90
CA THR A 45 3.57 0.20 4.93
C THR A 45 3.64 1.01 3.65
N LEU A 46 4.84 1.44 3.28
CA LEU A 46 5.14 2.11 2.03
C LEU A 46 5.53 1.08 0.97
N LEU A 47 4.82 1.11 -0.15
CA LEU A 47 5.07 0.29 -1.32
C LEU A 47 5.50 1.18 -2.46
N ARG A 48 6.58 0.79 -3.14
CA ARG A 48 7.10 1.51 -4.31
C ARG A 48 6.83 0.70 -5.57
N PHE A 49 6.28 1.37 -6.57
CA PHE A 49 5.99 0.83 -7.89
C PHE A 49 6.77 1.65 -8.94
N GLY A 50 7.80 1.06 -9.51
CA GLY A 50 8.56 1.59 -10.64
C GLY A 50 7.81 1.44 -11.96
N THR A 51 6.96 0.42 -12.08
CA THR A 51 6.20 0.11 -13.31
C THR A 51 4.86 0.84 -13.43
N LEU A 52 4.35 1.44 -12.35
CA LEU A 52 3.08 2.17 -12.34
C LEU A 52 3.28 3.69 -12.38
N SER A 53 2.32 4.35 -13.03
CA SER A 53 2.12 5.79 -12.90
C SER A 53 1.14 6.10 -11.78
N SER A 54 1.23 7.29 -11.20
CA SER A 54 0.34 7.75 -10.12
C SER A 54 -1.14 7.76 -10.55
N VAL A 55 -1.41 7.94 -11.84
CA VAL A 55 -2.75 7.90 -12.43
C VAL A 55 -3.33 6.48 -12.37
N ALA A 56 -2.59 5.48 -12.83
CA ALA A 56 -3.03 4.08 -12.76
C ALA A 56 -3.20 3.60 -11.31
N LEU A 57 -2.35 4.10 -10.41
CA LEU A 57 -2.45 3.79 -8.99
C LEU A 57 -3.71 4.39 -8.35
N TYR A 58 -4.27 5.49 -8.88
CA TYR A 58 -5.48 6.14 -8.36
C TYR A 58 -6.70 5.23 -8.43
N ASP A 59 -6.92 4.59 -9.57
CA ASP A 59 -8.01 3.63 -9.77
C ASP A 59 -7.86 2.40 -8.89
N LEU A 60 -6.62 1.91 -8.73
CA LEU A 60 -6.33 0.76 -7.90
C LEU A 60 -6.49 1.09 -6.40
N ARG A 61 -6.02 2.27 -5.97
CA ARG A 61 -6.16 2.78 -4.61
C ARG A 61 -7.62 2.83 -4.18
N ALA A 62 -8.52 3.31 -5.04
CA ALA A 62 -9.96 3.36 -4.74
C ALA A 62 -10.58 1.97 -4.45
N ARG A 63 -9.97 0.86 -4.90
CA ARG A 63 -10.46 -0.51 -4.68
C ARG A 63 -10.09 -1.08 -3.31
N ILE A 64 -8.98 -0.63 -2.75
CA ILE A 64 -8.46 -1.08 -1.46
C ILE A 64 -8.61 -0.03 -0.37
N ASP A 65 -9.01 1.18 -0.72
CA ASP A 65 -9.31 2.23 0.25
C ASP A 65 -10.52 1.79 1.08
N HIS A 66 -10.38 1.85 2.40
CA HIS A 66 -11.42 1.47 3.36
C HIS A 66 -11.83 -0.02 3.36
N ILE A 67 -11.02 -0.91 2.80
CA ILE A 67 -11.32 -2.34 2.81
C ILE A 67 -10.95 -2.98 4.14
N SER A 68 -11.80 -3.89 4.63
CA SER A 68 -11.47 -4.71 5.79
C SER A 68 -10.56 -5.87 5.38
N TRP A 69 -9.34 -5.87 5.89
CA TRP A 69 -8.37 -6.94 5.71
C TRP A 69 -7.82 -7.36 7.07
N LYS A 70 -7.86 -8.67 7.36
CA LYS A 70 -7.48 -9.24 8.67
C LYS A 70 -8.15 -8.57 9.88
N GLY A 71 -9.41 -8.15 9.73
CA GLY A 71 -10.17 -7.48 10.80
C GLY A 71 -9.80 -6.02 11.03
N ARG A 72 -8.98 -5.42 10.16
CA ARG A 72 -8.58 -4.02 10.20
C ARG A 72 -9.04 -3.30 8.94
N SER A 73 -9.52 -2.07 9.09
CA SER A 73 -9.83 -1.21 7.94
C SER A 73 -8.55 -0.60 7.41
N ILE A 74 -8.11 -1.07 6.24
CA ILE A 74 -6.90 -0.57 5.57
C ILE A 74 -7.25 0.71 4.83
N ARG A 75 -6.37 1.70 4.93
CA ARG A 75 -6.47 2.93 4.12
C ARG A 75 -5.30 2.99 3.16
N ALA A 76 -5.58 3.42 1.94
CA ALA A 76 -4.58 3.50 0.88
C ALA A 76 -4.41 4.97 0.46
N HIS A 77 -3.18 5.48 0.58
CA HIS A 77 -2.83 6.85 0.21
C HIS A 77 -1.72 6.83 -0.84
N ILE A 78 -1.93 7.54 -1.93
CA ILE A 78 -0.89 7.72 -2.95
C ILE A 78 -0.03 8.90 -2.52
N LEU A 79 1.27 8.68 -2.46
CA LEU A 79 2.21 9.78 -2.32
C LEU A 79 2.40 10.41 -3.70
N PRO A 80 2.14 11.73 -3.86
CA PRO A 80 2.49 12.41 -5.08
C PRO A 80 4.00 12.30 -5.29
N ASP A 81 4.40 12.02 -6.53
CA ASP A 81 5.81 12.02 -6.93
C ASP A 81 6.39 13.36 -6.50
N ARG A 82 7.27 13.35 -5.48
CA ARG A 82 8.01 14.54 -5.09
C ARG A 82 8.98 14.80 -6.24
N MET A 83 8.52 15.54 -7.26
CA MET A 83 9.41 16.23 -8.18
C MET A 83 10.39 17.04 -7.34
N ASN A 84 11.61 16.56 -7.24
CA ASN A 84 12.77 17.34 -6.86
C ASN A 84 13.84 17.15 -7.91
#